data_AF-A0A267DP06-F1
#
_entry.id   AF-A0A267DP06-F1
#
_cell.length_a   1.000
_cell.length_b   1.000
_cell.length_c   1.000
_cell.angle_alpha   90.00
_cell.angle_beta   90.00
_cell.angle_gamma   90.00
#
_symmetry.space_group_name_H-M   'P 1'
#
loop_
_entity.id
_entity.type
_entity.pdbx_description
1 polymer ?
#
loop_
_entity_poly.entity_id
_entity_poly.type
_entity_poly.pdbx_seq_one_letter_code
_entity_poly.pdbx_strand_id
1 'polypeptide(L)'
;MTCQQPCSRKLPCNHPCTLKCGEDCKLKPCFVQTTVKYPNCEHSIKVPCCMSDQQFVCDAKCERKLACGHSCPGTCSSDCASIACQVKIKLILPCAHPAEIECSIPESQVKCKKICNKQLEGCGHKCLLQCYQPCNSEKCKVCASIQSEIEKKQLLELQQAIRRNAFEELKKIRAMKDLPSSVKTISCDGDYCDEYLDVHDRVMKFIQSEHGWHPAITKIEKIENSKLTLQFLDFKAKCAADPRRSEKKFHGTSANALHSIVTDGFKLPSKAGMYGPGIYFATNSSKSSQQIYTKGSNMLLLCEVLIGRTLKVTSATQMYKSHADLKKIGYDSLFAPRNTKSTGGVLFDEYVIFDPHQAVPQYVIHYSNLAELPVMSLPPSAENHVLKIRPDRYKTDSDSCKALHFASVQSEYLRIDGTIKSLGSITEVWVNRNAQLEQNFKAKQEEFRNKYNSDCWVYAFHGTNRNSADQIFKENFRLDKCTRQAYGRGIYFSEFTHISKDYGDALLLCRVLPGREVDYPPPPNKPAEYDCVRVRDSSSDYSNMLVISNPDQILPVYRVFTTIKFTQ
;
A
#
# COMPACT_ATOMS: atom_id res chain seq x y z
N MET A 1 91.16 -14.06 -9.07
CA MET A 1 90.55 -14.32 -10.40
C MET A 1 89.39 -15.29 -10.21
N THR A 2 88.16 -14.87 -10.50
CA THR A 2 86.97 -15.76 -10.48
C THR A 2 86.87 -16.50 -11.81
N CYS A 3 86.74 -17.82 -11.76
CA CYS A 3 86.66 -18.66 -12.95
C CYS A 3 85.33 -18.41 -13.69
N GLN A 4 85.39 -18.05 -14.97
CA GLN A 4 84.20 -17.77 -15.80
C GLN A 4 83.67 -19.01 -16.54
N GLN A 5 84.29 -20.18 -16.35
CA GLN A 5 83.88 -21.42 -17.01
C GLN A 5 82.60 -21.99 -16.36
N PRO A 6 81.74 -22.67 -17.13
CA PRO A 6 80.56 -23.34 -16.60
C PRO A 6 80.96 -24.42 -15.58
N CYS A 7 80.17 -24.56 -14.52
CA CYS A 7 80.41 -25.57 -13.50
C CYS A 7 80.27 -26.99 -14.08
N SER A 8 81.28 -27.83 -13.86
CA SER A 8 81.27 -29.23 -14.31
C SER A 8 80.57 -30.20 -13.35
N ARG A 9 80.03 -29.71 -12.22
CA ARG A 9 79.35 -30.53 -11.20
C ARG A 9 77.88 -30.77 -11.55
N LYS A 10 77.32 -31.87 -11.04
CA LYS A 10 75.88 -32.18 -11.09
C LYS A 10 75.19 -31.73 -9.79
N LEU A 11 73.94 -31.28 -9.90
CA LEU A 11 73.04 -31.02 -8.78
C LEU A 11 72.64 -32.35 -8.08
N PRO A 12 72.10 -32.34 -6.85
CA PRO A 12 71.64 -33.55 -6.16
C PRO A 12 70.62 -34.38 -6.97
N CYS A 13 69.81 -33.72 -7.80
CA CYS A 13 68.89 -34.35 -8.76
C CYS A 13 69.59 -34.89 -10.03
N ASN A 14 70.92 -35.03 -10.01
CA ASN A 14 71.79 -35.53 -11.09
C ASN A 14 71.80 -34.72 -12.42
N HIS A 15 71.16 -33.56 -12.47
CA HIS A 15 71.21 -32.63 -13.62
C HIS A 15 72.47 -31.74 -13.60
N PRO A 16 73.01 -31.32 -14.76
CA PRO A 16 74.20 -30.46 -14.83
C PRO A 16 73.96 -29.09 -14.20
N CYS A 17 74.94 -28.57 -13.45
CA CYS A 17 74.85 -27.26 -12.84
C CYS A 17 75.01 -26.15 -13.89
N THR A 18 74.12 -25.15 -13.86
CA THR A 18 74.14 -24.02 -14.79
C THR A 18 74.85 -22.78 -14.22
N LEU A 19 75.57 -22.93 -13.10
CA LEU A 19 76.32 -21.85 -12.44
C LEU A 19 77.77 -21.77 -12.94
N LYS A 20 78.48 -20.69 -12.58
CA LYS A 20 79.90 -20.52 -12.88
C LYS A 20 80.77 -21.28 -11.87
N CYS A 21 81.96 -21.66 -12.30
CA CYS A 21 82.92 -22.40 -11.49
C CYS A 21 83.31 -21.60 -10.21
N GLY A 22 82.94 -22.14 -9.04
CA GLY A 22 83.21 -21.54 -7.72
C GLY A 22 81.96 -21.19 -6.90
N GLU A 23 80.77 -21.16 -7.51
CA GLU A 23 79.49 -20.90 -6.82
C GLU A 23 78.92 -22.18 -6.19
N ASP A 24 78.24 -22.06 -5.02
CA ASP A 24 77.67 -23.23 -4.33
C ASP A 24 76.49 -23.82 -5.10
N CYS A 25 76.75 -24.97 -5.71
CA CYS A 25 75.79 -25.70 -6.53
C CYS A 25 74.66 -26.33 -5.70
N LYS A 26 74.82 -26.51 -4.38
CA LYS A 26 73.85 -27.25 -3.55
C LYS A 26 72.59 -26.43 -3.21
N LEU A 27 72.64 -25.10 -3.33
CA LEU A 27 71.55 -24.20 -2.95
C LEU A 27 70.64 -23.78 -4.12
N LYS A 28 70.96 -24.17 -5.37
CA LYS A 28 70.21 -23.72 -6.55
C LYS A 28 69.07 -24.71 -6.90
N PRO A 29 67.82 -24.25 -7.01
CA PRO A 29 66.73 -25.06 -7.56
C PRO A 29 67.01 -25.44 -9.02
N CYS A 30 66.79 -26.70 -9.34
CA CYS A 30 66.97 -27.21 -10.70
C CYS A 30 65.76 -26.86 -11.58
N PHE A 31 65.97 -26.07 -12.64
CA PHE A 31 64.92 -25.71 -13.60
C PHE A 31 64.92 -26.56 -14.88
N VAL A 32 65.67 -27.66 -14.91
CA VAL A 32 65.61 -28.62 -16.03
C VAL A 32 64.19 -29.18 -16.09
N GLN A 33 63.60 -29.16 -17.29
CA GLN A 33 62.26 -29.67 -17.53
C GLN A 33 62.25 -31.18 -17.32
N THR A 34 61.49 -31.64 -16.33
CA THR A 34 61.23 -33.06 -16.10
C THR A 34 59.77 -33.38 -16.39
N THR A 35 59.50 -34.63 -16.76
CA THR A 35 58.13 -35.10 -17.03
C THR A 35 57.61 -35.85 -15.82
N VAL A 36 56.57 -35.32 -15.19
CA VAL A 36 55.88 -35.97 -14.06
C VAL A 36 54.61 -36.63 -14.58
N LYS A 37 54.43 -37.91 -14.27
CA LYS A 37 53.19 -38.65 -14.57
C LYS A 37 52.17 -38.39 -13.45
N TYR A 38 50.91 -38.17 -13.81
CA TYR A 38 49.86 -38.05 -12.79
C TYR A 38 49.59 -39.42 -12.13
N PRO A 39 49.32 -39.49 -10.81
CA PRO A 39 49.16 -40.78 -10.12
C PRO A 39 47.93 -41.59 -10.57
N ASN A 40 46.88 -40.91 -11.02
CA ASN A 40 45.56 -41.49 -11.24
C ASN A 40 45.13 -41.50 -12.72
N CYS A 41 46.04 -41.20 -13.66
CA CYS A 41 45.78 -41.27 -15.09
C CYS A 41 47.09 -41.39 -15.89
N GLU A 42 47.00 -41.70 -17.18
CA GLU A 42 48.17 -41.88 -18.06
C GLU A 42 48.77 -40.56 -18.58
N HIS A 43 48.19 -39.42 -18.21
CA HIS A 43 48.67 -38.10 -18.61
C HIS A 43 49.98 -37.73 -17.91
N SER A 44 50.68 -36.76 -18.47
CA SER A 44 51.91 -36.22 -17.89
C SER A 44 52.01 -34.72 -18.10
N ILE A 45 52.72 -34.05 -17.20
CA ILE A 45 53.00 -32.62 -17.25
C ILE A 45 54.52 -32.40 -17.22
N LYS A 46 54.99 -31.41 -18.00
CA LYS A 46 56.38 -30.97 -17.95
C LYS A 46 56.51 -29.84 -16.94
N VAL A 47 57.29 -30.07 -15.89
CA VAL A 47 57.53 -29.09 -14.82
C VAL A 47 59.03 -28.97 -14.55
N PRO A 48 59.50 -27.83 -14.01
CA PRO A 48 60.85 -27.71 -13.50
C PRO A 48 61.16 -28.80 -12.47
N CYS A 49 62.36 -29.39 -12.52
CA CYS A 49 62.78 -30.44 -11.58
C CYS A 49 62.63 -30.05 -10.10
N CYS A 50 62.78 -28.77 -9.73
CA CYS A 50 62.56 -28.28 -8.37
C CYS A 50 61.08 -28.29 -7.91
N MET A 51 60.15 -28.56 -8.82
CA MET A 51 58.70 -28.65 -8.57
C MET A 51 58.16 -30.06 -8.79
N SER A 52 59.00 -31.07 -9.05
CA SER A 52 58.55 -32.43 -9.39
C SER A 52 57.75 -33.11 -8.29
N ASP A 53 57.97 -32.72 -7.03
CA ASP A 53 57.36 -33.33 -5.84
C ASP A 53 56.06 -32.62 -5.42
N GLN A 54 55.66 -31.57 -6.14
CA GLN A 54 54.38 -30.89 -5.89
C GLN A 54 53.22 -31.72 -6.43
N GLN A 55 52.05 -31.60 -5.78
CA GLN A 55 50.83 -32.23 -6.26
C GLN A 55 50.22 -31.39 -7.39
N PHE A 56 50.09 -31.99 -8.58
CA PHE A 56 49.45 -31.38 -9.73
C PHE A 56 48.11 -32.04 -10.02
N VAL A 57 47.14 -31.25 -10.48
CA VAL A 57 45.83 -31.72 -10.94
C VAL A 57 45.85 -31.82 -12.47
N CYS A 58 45.27 -32.89 -13.01
CA CYS A 58 45.24 -33.11 -14.46
C CYS A 58 44.07 -32.35 -15.11
N ASP A 59 44.40 -31.34 -15.92
CA ASP A 59 43.46 -30.52 -16.68
C ASP A 59 43.23 -31.03 -18.13
N ALA A 60 43.84 -32.15 -18.50
CA ALA A 60 43.64 -32.79 -19.79
C ALA A 60 42.15 -33.11 -20.02
N LYS A 61 41.71 -33.11 -21.28
CA LYS A 61 40.34 -33.47 -21.65
C LYS A 61 39.99 -34.85 -21.12
N CYS A 62 38.81 -35.00 -20.53
CA CYS A 62 38.36 -36.31 -20.06
C CYS A 62 38.05 -37.22 -21.25
N GLU A 63 38.63 -38.42 -21.27
CA GLU A 63 38.34 -39.44 -22.29
C GLU A 63 37.23 -40.42 -21.85
N ARG A 64 36.71 -40.27 -20.64
CA ARG A 64 35.63 -41.10 -20.08
C ARG A 64 34.27 -40.74 -20.67
N LYS A 65 33.35 -41.70 -20.66
CA LYS A 65 31.94 -41.50 -21.00
C LYS A 65 31.11 -41.23 -19.75
N LEU A 66 30.13 -40.34 -19.85
CA LEU A 66 29.09 -40.13 -18.84
C LEU A 66 28.15 -41.34 -18.80
N ALA A 67 27.33 -41.46 -17.76
CA ALA A 67 26.35 -42.56 -17.62
C ALA A 67 25.36 -42.65 -18.80
N CYS A 68 25.06 -41.52 -19.46
CA CYS A 68 24.23 -41.47 -20.67
C CYS A 68 24.95 -41.96 -21.95
N GLY A 69 26.21 -42.38 -21.87
CA GLY A 69 27.02 -42.89 -22.99
C GLY A 69 27.74 -41.82 -23.82
N HIS A 70 27.45 -40.53 -23.62
CA HIS A 70 28.13 -39.42 -24.28
C HIS A 70 29.51 -39.13 -23.67
N SER A 71 30.43 -38.59 -24.46
CA SER A 71 31.75 -38.16 -23.99
C SER A 71 31.65 -37.08 -22.91
N CYS A 72 32.44 -37.22 -21.84
CA CYS A 72 32.49 -36.23 -20.76
C CYS A 72 33.08 -34.91 -21.28
N PRO A 73 32.38 -33.76 -21.11
CA PRO A 73 32.91 -32.45 -21.52
C PRO A 73 33.93 -31.86 -20.52
N GLY A 74 34.13 -32.49 -19.35
CA GLY A 74 35.02 -31.99 -18.31
C GLY A 74 36.49 -32.39 -18.48
N THR A 75 37.28 -32.14 -17.43
CA THR A 75 38.70 -32.52 -17.37
C THR A 75 38.90 -33.88 -16.71
N CYS A 76 40.08 -34.46 -16.90
CA CYS A 76 40.45 -35.77 -16.38
C CYS A 76 40.33 -35.85 -14.84
N SER A 77 40.62 -34.76 -14.14
CA SER A 77 40.52 -34.66 -12.68
C SER A 77 39.11 -34.48 -12.14
N SER A 78 38.13 -34.07 -12.96
CA SER A 78 36.77 -33.83 -12.51
C SER A 78 35.99 -35.15 -12.33
N ASP A 79 35.16 -35.20 -11.30
CA ASP A 79 34.20 -36.29 -11.12
C ASP A 79 33.12 -36.22 -12.21
N CYS A 80 33.10 -37.24 -13.07
CA CYS A 80 32.17 -37.33 -14.19
C CYS A 80 30.71 -37.49 -13.72
N ALA A 81 30.46 -38.00 -12.51
CA ALA A 81 29.10 -38.12 -11.97
C ALA A 81 28.46 -36.76 -11.68
N SER A 82 29.27 -35.72 -11.46
CA SER A 82 28.82 -34.36 -11.18
C SER A 82 28.56 -33.52 -12.43
N ILE A 83 28.90 -34.02 -13.62
CA ILE A 83 28.87 -33.25 -14.87
C ILE A 83 27.59 -33.53 -15.66
N ALA A 84 26.80 -32.48 -15.86
CA ALA A 84 25.62 -32.52 -16.72
C ALA A 84 26.02 -32.66 -18.21
N CYS A 85 25.41 -33.61 -18.91
CA CYS A 85 25.61 -33.78 -20.35
C CYS A 85 24.92 -32.64 -21.14
N GLN A 86 25.70 -31.92 -21.95
CA GLN A 86 25.24 -30.81 -22.81
C GLN A 86 25.00 -31.23 -24.26
N VAL A 87 25.10 -32.52 -24.59
CA VAL A 87 24.83 -33.02 -25.94
C VAL A 87 23.36 -32.77 -26.26
N LYS A 88 23.11 -32.10 -27.38
CA LYS A 88 21.77 -31.83 -27.85
C LYS A 88 21.18 -33.06 -28.53
N ILE A 89 20.06 -33.53 -28.02
CA ILE A 89 19.31 -34.68 -28.53
C ILE A 89 17.94 -34.22 -29.06
N LYS A 90 17.40 -34.96 -30.02
CA LYS A 90 16.04 -34.74 -30.56
C LYS A 90 15.08 -35.67 -29.82
N LEU A 91 14.14 -35.08 -29.09
CA LEU A 91 13.07 -35.78 -28.38
C LEU A 91 11.73 -35.54 -29.06
N ILE A 92 10.95 -36.60 -29.30
CA ILE A 92 9.55 -36.48 -29.71
C ILE A 92 8.68 -36.42 -28.45
N LEU A 93 8.07 -35.27 -28.20
CA LEU A 93 7.23 -35.06 -27.02
C LEU A 93 5.89 -35.82 -27.15
N PRO A 94 5.14 -36.05 -26.03
CA PRO A 94 3.82 -36.70 -26.07
C PRO A 94 2.79 -36.03 -27.01
N CYS A 95 3.00 -34.74 -27.33
CA CYS A 95 2.22 -34.01 -28.33
C CYS A 95 2.66 -34.23 -29.79
N ALA A 96 3.52 -35.23 -30.05
CA ALA A 96 4.12 -35.59 -31.34
C ALA A 96 5.00 -34.51 -31.99
N HIS A 97 5.33 -33.44 -31.26
CA HIS A 97 6.22 -32.40 -31.76
C HIS A 97 7.69 -32.67 -31.35
N PRO A 98 8.65 -32.47 -32.28
CA PRO A 98 10.06 -32.58 -31.95
C PRO A 98 10.52 -31.40 -31.09
N ALA A 99 11.38 -31.68 -30.12
CA ALA A 99 12.11 -30.72 -29.31
C ALA A 99 13.60 -31.06 -29.30
N GLU A 100 14.45 -30.05 -29.39
CA GLU A 100 15.90 -30.18 -29.22
C GLU A 100 16.24 -29.78 -27.79
N ILE A 101 16.79 -30.72 -27.00
CA ILE A 101 17.10 -30.54 -25.58
C ILE A 101 18.49 -31.05 -25.27
N GLU A 102 19.09 -30.57 -24.18
CA GLU A 102 20.31 -31.16 -23.65
C GLU A 102 19.99 -32.50 -22.98
N CYS A 103 20.85 -33.50 -23.19
CA CYS A 103 20.68 -34.86 -22.66
C CYS A 103 20.52 -34.91 -21.13
N SER A 104 21.05 -33.93 -20.40
CA SER A 104 20.90 -33.81 -18.95
C SER A 104 19.51 -33.38 -18.49
N ILE A 105 18.68 -32.82 -19.39
CA ILE A 105 17.36 -32.30 -19.06
C ILE A 105 16.35 -33.46 -19.02
N PRO A 106 15.66 -33.70 -17.89
CA PRO A 106 14.62 -34.71 -17.82
C PRO A 106 13.44 -34.39 -18.74
N GLU A 107 12.91 -35.39 -19.45
CA GLU A 107 11.79 -35.23 -20.39
C GLU A 107 10.56 -34.57 -19.75
N SER A 108 10.30 -34.85 -18.47
CA SER A 108 9.18 -34.28 -17.70
C SER A 108 9.24 -32.76 -17.54
N GLN A 109 10.41 -32.15 -17.71
CA GLN A 109 10.60 -30.70 -17.63
C GLN A 109 10.47 -30.01 -18.99
N VAL A 110 10.38 -30.77 -20.08
CA VAL A 110 10.39 -30.24 -21.45
C VAL A 110 8.98 -29.83 -21.88
N LYS A 111 8.79 -28.53 -22.10
CA LYS A 111 7.51 -27.96 -22.55
C LYS A 111 7.53 -27.65 -24.04
N CYS A 112 6.52 -28.13 -24.78
CA CYS A 112 6.41 -27.88 -26.22
C CYS A 112 6.01 -26.42 -26.53
N LYS A 113 6.94 -25.64 -27.11
CA LYS A 113 6.74 -24.22 -27.44
C LYS A 113 6.03 -23.95 -28.78
N LYS A 114 5.73 -24.98 -29.57
CA LYS A 114 4.99 -24.81 -30.83
C LYS A 114 3.60 -24.23 -30.57
N ILE A 115 3.12 -23.39 -31.47
CA ILE A 115 1.75 -22.87 -31.40
C ILE A 115 0.79 -24.02 -31.68
N CYS A 116 -0.18 -24.21 -30.77
CA CYS A 116 -1.29 -25.14 -30.94
C CYS A 116 -2.10 -24.72 -32.17
N ASN A 117 -2.80 -25.65 -32.82
CA ASN A 117 -3.70 -25.32 -33.92
C ASN A 117 -5.04 -26.08 -33.82
N LYS A 118 -5.33 -26.63 -32.63
CA LYS A 118 -6.58 -27.31 -32.33
C LYS A 118 -7.74 -26.33 -32.42
N GLN A 119 -8.86 -26.80 -32.95
CA GLN A 119 -10.11 -26.06 -32.92
C GLN A 119 -10.68 -26.10 -31.50
N LEU A 120 -11.05 -24.94 -30.96
CA LEU A 120 -11.61 -24.83 -29.62
C LEU A 120 -13.11 -25.17 -29.65
N GLU A 121 -13.52 -26.08 -28.77
CA GLU A 121 -14.93 -26.37 -28.54
C GLU A 121 -15.64 -25.15 -27.94
N GLY A 122 -16.90 -24.95 -28.33
CA GLY A 122 -17.70 -23.79 -27.93
C GLY A 122 -17.60 -22.60 -28.90
N CYS A 123 -16.39 -22.10 -29.20
CA CYS A 123 -16.23 -20.92 -30.06
C CYS A 123 -15.77 -21.21 -31.50
N GLY A 124 -15.27 -22.43 -31.78
CA GLY A 124 -14.86 -22.84 -33.13
C GLY A 124 -13.55 -22.21 -33.65
N HIS A 125 -12.90 -21.33 -32.88
CA HIS A 125 -11.66 -20.69 -33.28
C HIS A 125 -10.43 -21.60 -33.10
N LYS A 126 -9.38 -21.36 -33.88
CA LYS A 126 -8.08 -22.04 -33.70
C LYS A 126 -7.38 -21.53 -32.43
N CYS A 127 -6.85 -22.47 -31.65
CA CYS A 127 -6.03 -22.17 -30.47
C CYS A 127 -4.74 -21.47 -30.90
N LEU A 128 -4.34 -20.38 -30.24
CA LEU A 128 -3.11 -19.62 -30.55
C LEU A 128 -2.14 -19.58 -29.35
N LEU A 129 -2.24 -20.59 -28.48
CA LEU A 129 -1.40 -20.79 -27.29
C LEU A 129 -0.26 -21.75 -27.60
N GLN A 130 0.76 -21.78 -26.75
CA GLN A 130 1.82 -22.79 -26.84
C GLN A 130 1.24 -24.17 -26.52
N CYS A 131 1.71 -25.22 -27.17
CA CYS A 131 1.12 -26.56 -27.11
C CYS A 131 1.08 -27.16 -25.69
N TYR A 132 2.00 -26.79 -24.80
CA TYR A 132 1.96 -27.21 -23.39
C TYR A 132 0.88 -26.49 -22.57
N GLN A 133 0.35 -25.38 -23.06
CA GLN A 133 -0.64 -24.58 -22.33
C GLN A 133 -2.03 -25.21 -22.47
N PRO A 134 -2.85 -25.16 -21.41
CA PRO A 134 -4.23 -25.63 -21.48
C PRO A 134 -5.01 -24.78 -22.49
N CYS A 135 -5.67 -25.46 -23.42
CA CYS A 135 -6.38 -24.88 -24.55
C CYS A 135 -7.88 -25.04 -24.31
N ASN A 136 -8.58 -23.94 -24.02
CA ASN A 136 -10.03 -23.90 -23.83
C ASN A 136 -10.61 -22.58 -24.39
N SER A 137 -11.94 -22.50 -24.50
CA SER A 137 -12.64 -21.34 -25.06
C SER A 137 -12.42 -20.04 -24.26
N GLU A 138 -12.30 -20.13 -22.93
CA GLU A 138 -12.03 -18.98 -22.04
C GLU A 138 -10.70 -18.27 -22.35
N LYS A 139 -9.68 -19.02 -22.82
CA LYS A 139 -8.36 -18.49 -23.17
C LYS A 139 -8.22 -18.19 -24.66
N CYS A 140 -9.33 -18.17 -25.40
CA CYS A 140 -9.33 -17.88 -26.82
C CYS A 140 -8.98 -16.40 -27.08
N LYS A 141 -7.79 -16.15 -27.63
CA LYS A 141 -7.33 -14.79 -27.99
C LYS A 141 -8.28 -14.09 -28.96
N VAL A 142 -8.90 -14.81 -29.90
CA VAL A 142 -9.87 -14.24 -30.86
C VAL A 142 -11.12 -13.77 -30.13
N CYS A 143 -11.69 -14.59 -29.25
CA CYS A 143 -12.87 -14.21 -28.46
C CYS A 143 -12.55 -13.03 -27.54
N ALA A 144 -11.36 -13.01 -26.92
CA ALA A 144 -10.91 -11.90 -26.10
C ALA A 144 -10.80 -10.59 -26.90
N SER A 145 -10.32 -10.63 -28.15
CA SER A 145 -10.28 -9.46 -29.04
C SER A 145 -11.68 -8.99 -29.44
N ILE A 146 -12.58 -9.91 -29.80
CA ILE A 146 -13.98 -9.58 -30.14
C ILE A 146 -14.67 -8.94 -28.93
N GLN A 147 -14.51 -9.54 -27.74
CA GLN A 147 -15.07 -9.02 -26.49
C GLN A 147 -14.54 -7.62 -26.18
N SER A 148 -13.23 -7.39 -26.37
CA SER A 148 -12.63 -6.06 -26.18
C SER A 148 -13.20 -5.01 -27.14
N GLU A 149 -13.47 -5.36 -28.40
CA GLU A 149 -14.10 -4.44 -29.35
C GLU A 149 -15.58 -4.18 -29.02
N ILE A 150 -16.31 -5.20 -28.54
CA ILE A 150 -17.69 -5.04 -28.04
C ILE A 150 -17.71 -4.08 -26.84
N GLU A 151 -16.85 -4.28 -25.86
CA GLU A 151 -16.73 -3.42 -24.67
C GLU A 151 -16.37 -1.99 -25.06
N LYS A 152 -15.46 -1.80 -26.02
CA LYS A 152 -15.09 -0.49 -26.55
C LYS A 152 -16.25 0.20 -27.26
N LYS A 153 -17.05 -0.54 -28.04
CA LYS A 153 -18.25 -0.01 -28.68
C LYS A 153 -19.32 0.40 -27.66
N GLN A 154 -19.61 -0.47 -26.68
CA GLN A 154 -20.55 -0.20 -25.59
C GLN A 154 -20.12 1.02 -24.78
N LEU A 155 -18.81 1.13 -24.49
CA LEU A 155 -18.22 2.28 -23.82
C LEU A 155 -18.46 3.58 -24.60
N LEU A 156 -18.23 3.57 -25.91
CA LEU A 156 -18.44 4.74 -26.77
C LEU A 156 -19.92 5.16 -26.81
N GLU A 157 -20.83 4.21 -26.94
CA GLU A 157 -22.28 4.45 -26.92
C GLU A 157 -22.73 5.06 -25.60
N LEU A 158 -22.23 4.54 -24.47
CA LEU A 158 -22.48 5.10 -23.14
C LEU A 158 -21.95 6.54 -23.01
N GLN A 159 -20.74 6.81 -23.48
CA GLN A 159 -20.18 8.16 -23.47
C GLN A 159 -21.03 9.13 -24.29
N GLN A 160 -21.49 8.72 -25.47
CA GLN A 160 -22.38 9.53 -26.32
C GLN A 160 -23.73 9.80 -25.64
N ALA A 161 -24.31 8.79 -24.98
CA ALA A 161 -25.55 8.95 -24.23
C ALA A 161 -25.41 9.98 -23.10
N ILE A 162 -24.32 9.92 -22.32
CA ILE A 162 -24.06 10.91 -21.26
C ILE A 162 -23.90 12.32 -21.82
N ARG A 163 -23.20 12.48 -22.95
CA ARG A 163 -23.07 13.79 -23.61
C ARG A 163 -24.42 14.33 -24.06
N ARG A 164 -25.27 13.49 -24.65
CA ARG A 164 -26.63 13.88 -25.03
C ARG A 164 -27.45 14.33 -23.83
N ASN A 165 -27.42 13.57 -22.72
CA ASN A 165 -28.12 13.95 -21.50
C ASN A 165 -27.64 15.29 -20.94
N ALA A 166 -26.32 15.49 -20.89
CA ALA A 166 -25.74 16.78 -20.48
C ALA A 166 -26.17 17.93 -21.42
N PHE A 167 -26.27 17.67 -22.73
CA PHE A 167 -26.73 18.65 -23.71
C PHE A 167 -28.22 19.02 -23.55
N GLU A 168 -29.07 18.04 -23.25
CA GLU A 168 -30.49 18.29 -22.99
C GLU A 168 -30.69 19.07 -21.68
N GLU A 169 -29.91 18.78 -20.65
CA GLU A 169 -29.93 19.55 -19.41
C GLU A 169 -29.41 20.98 -19.60
N LEU A 170 -28.37 21.17 -20.42
CA LEU A 170 -27.91 22.50 -20.85
C LEU A 170 -28.99 23.30 -21.53
N LYS A 171 -29.77 22.69 -22.44
CA LYS A 171 -30.88 23.37 -23.12
C LYS A 171 -31.93 23.85 -22.12
N LYS A 172 -32.27 23.02 -21.14
CA LYS A 172 -33.25 23.38 -20.08
C LYS A 172 -32.79 24.59 -19.29
N ILE A 173 -31.53 24.60 -18.83
CA ILE A 173 -30.98 25.72 -18.06
C ILE A 173 -30.86 26.98 -18.94
N ARG A 174 -30.44 26.86 -20.20
CA ARG A 174 -30.35 28.00 -21.14
C ARG A 174 -31.70 28.61 -21.50
N ALA A 175 -32.78 27.85 -21.41
CA ALA A 175 -34.13 28.34 -21.65
C ALA A 175 -34.72 29.09 -20.45
N MET A 176 -34.08 29.04 -19.27
CA MET A 176 -34.52 29.82 -18.11
C MET A 176 -34.29 31.31 -18.36
N LYS A 177 -35.28 32.14 -18.00
CA LYS A 177 -35.21 33.60 -18.15
C LYS A 177 -34.14 34.22 -17.25
N ASP A 178 -34.04 33.70 -16.02
CA ASP A 178 -33.04 34.05 -15.02
C ASP A 178 -32.28 32.79 -14.58
N LEU A 179 -30.99 32.92 -14.30
CA LEU A 179 -30.16 31.82 -13.77
C LEU A 179 -30.15 31.89 -12.24
N PRO A 180 -30.95 31.06 -11.54
CA PRO A 180 -31.02 31.13 -10.09
C PRO A 180 -29.68 30.76 -9.46
N SER A 181 -29.31 31.52 -8.44
CA SER A 181 -28.18 31.28 -7.55
C SER A 181 -28.66 31.44 -6.11
N SER A 182 -28.54 30.40 -5.31
CA SER A 182 -28.92 30.43 -3.90
C SER A 182 -28.07 29.47 -3.07
N VAL A 183 -27.94 29.78 -1.79
CA VAL A 183 -27.29 28.94 -0.79
C VAL A 183 -28.30 28.69 0.32
N LYS A 184 -28.60 27.42 0.60
CA LYS A 184 -29.63 27.02 1.56
C LYS A 184 -29.00 26.18 2.66
N THR A 185 -29.29 26.50 3.92
CA THR A 185 -28.87 25.64 5.04
C THR A 185 -29.75 24.39 5.04
N ILE A 186 -29.13 23.22 5.10
CA ILE A 186 -29.81 21.93 5.27
C ILE A 186 -29.48 21.38 6.65
N SER A 187 -30.44 20.70 7.28
CA SER A 187 -30.34 20.21 8.65
C SER A 187 -30.88 18.78 8.76
N CYS A 188 -30.60 18.12 9.89
CA CYS A 188 -31.03 16.75 10.17
C CYS A 188 -32.51 16.62 10.56
N ASP A 189 -33.23 17.72 10.72
CA ASP A 189 -34.63 17.80 11.17
C ASP A 189 -35.57 18.45 10.14
N GLY A 190 -35.03 18.90 9.00
CA GLY A 190 -35.79 19.56 7.93
C GLY A 190 -36.09 18.67 6.73
N ASP A 191 -36.71 19.26 5.70
CA ASP A 191 -37.14 18.61 4.44
C ASP A 191 -36.00 17.97 3.62
N TYR A 192 -34.74 18.24 3.97
CA TYR A 192 -33.52 17.73 3.31
C TYR A 192 -32.64 16.89 4.26
N CYS A 193 -33.25 16.23 5.26
CA CYS A 193 -32.54 15.44 6.26
C CYS A 193 -31.70 14.30 5.66
N ASP A 194 -32.23 13.59 4.65
CA ASP A 194 -31.51 12.53 3.94
C ASP A 194 -30.26 13.08 3.22
N GLU A 195 -30.39 14.21 2.53
CA GLU A 195 -29.26 14.89 1.86
C GLU A 195 -28.24 15.41 2.87
N TYR A 196 -28.68 15.95 4.01
CA TYR A 196 -27.80 16.35 5.11
C TYR A 196 -27.00 15.15 5.64
N LEU A 197 -27.67 14.04 5.93
CA LEU A 197 -27.05 12.82 6.45
C LEU A 197 -26.04 12.24 5.46
N ASP A 198 -26.35 12.21 4.16
CA ASP A 198 -25.43 11.76 3.12
C ASP A 198 -24.13 12.57 3.07
N VAL A 199 -24.23 13.91 3.17
CA VAL A 199 -23.06 14.79 3.17
C VAL A 199 -22.29 14.64 4.49
N HIS A 200 -22.98 14.65 5.62
CA HIS A 200 -22.39 14.46 6.94
C HIS A 200 -21.62 13.14 7.02
N ASP A 201 -22.26 12.03 6.68
CA ASP A 201 -21.67 10.70 6.77
C ASP A 201 -20.51 10.55 5.79
N ARG A 202 -20.58 11.20 4.63
CA ARG A 202 -19.43 11.28 3.72
C ARG A 202 -18.25 12.01 4.36
N VAL A 203 -18.46 13.15 5.01
CA VAL A 203 -17.38 13.88 5.69
C VAL A 203 -16.73 12.98 6.74
N MET A 204 -17.54 12.34 7.59
CA MET A 204 -17.05 11.49 8.67
C MET A 204 -16.34 10.23 8.15
N LYS A 205 -16.88 9.58 7.12
CA LYS A 205 -16.32 8.35 6.51
C LYS A 205 -14.95 8.56 5.88
N PHE A 206 -14.67 9.75 5.37
CA PHE A 206 -13.43 10.06 4.65
C PHE A 206 -12.39 10.80 5.51
N ILE A 207 -12.46 10.63 6.84
CA ILE A 207 -11.43 11.07 7.78
C ILE A 207 -10.29 10.04 7.81
N GLN A 208 -9.06 10.52 7.73
CA GLN A 208 -7.83 9.78 8.07
C GLN A 208 -7.37 10.20 9.46
N SER A 209 -7.11 9.22 10.31
CA SER A 209 -6.61 9.37 11.69
C SER A 209 -5.32 10.16 11.78
N GLU A 210 -4.39 9.96 10.85
CA GLU A 210 -3.04 10.52 10.89
C GLU A 210 -3.06 12.04 10.69
N HIS A 211 -4.18 12.58 10.22
CA HIS A 211 -4.40 14.02 10.18
C HIS A 211 -4.85 14.61 11.53
N GLY A 212 -5.15 13.78 12.53
CA GLY A 212 -5.55 14.20 13.89
C GLY A 212 -6.83 15.04 13.92
N TRP A 213 -7.68 14.93 12.90
CA TRP A 213 -8.84 15.81 12.73
C TRP A 213 -10.12 15.17 13.28
N HIS A 214 -10.69 15.81 14.30
CA HIS A 214 -11.93 15.40 14.96
C HIS A 214 -12.99 16.51 14.81
N PRO A 215 -13.71 16.56 13.69
CA PRO A 215 -14.68 17.63 13.47
C PRO A 215 -15.99 17.36 14.22
N ALA A 216 -16.60 18.44 14.72
CA ALA A 216 -18.06 18.51 14.84
C ALA A 216 -18.59 19.31 13.66
N ILE A 217 -19.49 18.72 12.86
CA ILE A 217 -20.14 19.44 11.77
C ILE A 217 -21.20 20.36 12.37
N THR A 218 -21.03 21.66 12.18
CA THR A 218 -21.88 22.68 12.80
C THR A 218 -22.99 23.15 11.85
N LYS A 219 -22.73 23.11 10.54
CA LYS A 219 -23.67 23.57 9.51
C LYS A 219 -23.32 22.98 8.16
N ILE A 220 -24.33 22.62 7.37
CA ILE A 220 -24.16 22.27 5.96
C ILE A 220 -25.04 23.19 5.12
N GLU A 221 -24.46 23.77 4.07
CA GLU A 221 -25.18 24.63 3.14
C GLU A 221 -25.12 24.03 1.74
N LYS A 222 -26.29 23.79 1.14
CA LYS A 222 -26.45 23.37 -0.25
C LYS A 222 -26.31 24.57 -1.18
N ILE A 223 -25.52 24.41 -2.22
CA ILE A 223 -25.25 25.43 -3.24
C ILE A 223 -26.05 25.07 -4.49
N GLU A 224 -26.92 25.99 -4.91
CA GLU A 224 -27.66 25.89 -6.16
C GLU A 224 -27.26 27.07 -7.03
N ASN A 225 -26.37 26.86 -8.01
CA ASN A 225 -25.88 27.92 -8.90
C ASN A 225 -25.96 27.48 -10.36
N SER A 226 -27.03 27.91 -11.04
CA SER A 226 -27.35 27.47 -12.41
C SER A 226 -26.30 27.90 -13.44
N LYS A 227 -25.60 29.02 -13.21
CA LYS A 227 -24.50 29.46 -14.07
C LYS A 227 -23.34 28.47 -14.01
N LEU A 228 -22.94 28.05 -12.81
CA LEU A 228 -21.85 27.09 -12.62
C LEU A 228 -22.23 25.70 -13.13
N THR A 229 -23.47 25.26 -12.87
CA THR A 229 -24.00 24.00 -13.42
C THR A 229 -23.99 24.01 -14.95
N LEU A 230 -24.40 25.12 -15.58
CA LEU A 230 -24.36 25.27 -17.05
C LEU A 230 -22.91 25.15 -17.56
N GLN A 231 -21.95 25.82 -16.94
CA GLN A 231 -20.55 25.73 -17.36
C GLN A 231 -20.00 24.30 -17.21
N PHE A 232 -20.31 23.62 -16.10
CA PHE A 232 -19.91 22.25 -15.85
C PHE A 232 -20.49 21.27 -16.89
N LEU A 233 -21.78 21.39 -17.19
CA LEU A 233 -22.44 20.55 -18.19
C LEU A 233 -21.91 20.83 -19.60
N ASP A 234 -21.57 22.07 -19.94
CA ASP A 234 -21.00 22.42 -21.26
C ASP A 234 -19.63 21.76 -21.44
N PHE A 235 -18.79 21.82 -20.40
CA PHE A 235 -17.52 21.12 -20.36
C PHE A 235 -17.72 19.60 -20.47
N LYS A 236 -18.64 19.01 -19.69
CA LYS A 236 -18.94 17.57 -19.72
C LYS A 236 -19.41 17.11 -21.10
N ALA A 237 -20.26 17.90 -21.75
CA ALA A 237 -20.82 17.59 -23.06
C ALA A 237 -19.79 17.69 -24.19
N LYS A 238 -18.83 18.62 -24.13
CA LYS A 238 -17.96 18.96 -25.28
C LYS A 238 -16.47 18.67 -25.08
N CYS A 239 -15.95 18.86 -23.87
CA CYS A 239 -14.51 19.02 -23.67
C CYS A 239 -13.84 17.75 -23.14
N ALA A 240 -14.47 17.05 -22.20
CA ALA A 240 -13.89 15.88 -21.53
C ALA A 240 -13.53 14.76 -22.52
N ALA A 241 -12.46 14.00 -22.28
CA ALA A 241 -12.13 12.75 -22.96
C ALA A 241 -13.03 11.61 -22.47
N ASP A 242 -13.31 11.52 -21.16
CA ASP A 242 -14.29 10.58 -20.60
C ASP A 242 -15.36 11.30 -19.76
N PRO A 243 -16.59 11.51 -20.28
CA PRO A 243 -17.65 12.24 -19.59
C PRO A 243 -18.34 11.41 -18.48
N ARG A 244 -18.00 10.12 -18.34
CA ARG A 244 -18.68 9.22 -17.40
C ARG A 244 -18.23 9.40 -15.95
N ARG A 245 -16.98 9.81 -15.73
CA ARG A 245 -16.36 9.81 -14.41
C ARG A 245 -16.49 11.16 -13.72
N SER A 246 -17.64 11.36 -13.10
CA SER A 246 -17.93 12.48 -12.19
C SER A 246 -17.95 11.96 -10.75
N GLU A 247 -17.13 12.51 -9.87
CA GLU A 247 -16.98 12.04 -8.48
C GLU A 247 -17.11 13.21 -7.50
N LYS A 248 -17.62 12.93 -6.30
CA LYS A 248 -17.65 13.90 -5.21
C LYS A 248 -16.27 13.97 -4.54
N LYS A 249 -15.66 15.16 -4.48
CA LYS A 249 -14.35 15.37 -3.85
C LYS A 249 -14.34 16.59 -2.92
N PHE A 250 -13.45 16.57 -1.94
CA PHE A 250 -13.28 17.65 -0.98
C PHE A 250 -12.26 18.68 -1.47
N HIS A 251 -12.53 19.94 -1.14
CA HIS A 251 -11.62 21.06 -1.37
C HIS A 251 -11.60 21.96 -0.13
N GLY A 252 -10.40 22.25 0.38
CA GLY A 252 -10.18 23.13 1.52
C GLY A 252 -9.61 24.46 1.06
N THR A 253 -10.16 25.57 1.56
CA THR A 253 -9.75 26.91 1.15
C THR A 253 -10.08 27.95 2.21
N SER A 254 -9.58 29.18 2.06
CA SER A 254 -9.88 30.29 2.96
C SER A 254 -11.33 30.76 2.82
N ALA A 255 -11.88 31.42 3.84
CA ALA A 255 -13.26 31.93 3.81
C ALA A 255 -13.51 32.86 2.60
N ASN A 256 -12.57 33.75 2.29
CA ASN A 256 -12.68 34.69 1.16
C ASN A 256 -12.70 33.97 -0.21
N ALA A 257 -11.81 32.98 -0.38
CA ALA A 257 -11.76 32.19 -1.60
C ALA A 257 -13.00 31.30 -1.74
N LEU A 258 -13.49 30.74 -0.63
CA LEU A 258 -14.71 29.93 -0.61
C LEU A 258 -15.92 30.73 -1.11
N HIS A 259 -16.15 31.93 -0.58
CA HIS A 259 -17.25 32.79 -1.02
C HIS A 259 -17.18 33.10 -2.52
N SER A 260 -15.96 33.36 -3.03
CA SER A 260 -15.72 33.59 -4.46
C SER A 260 -16.01 32.33 -5.29
N ILE A 261 -15.62 31.15 -4.82
CA ILE A 261 -15.85 29.87 -5.52
C ILE A 261 -17.34 29.54 -5.59
N VAL A 262 -18.08 29.75 -4.51
CA VAL A 262 -19.54 29.50 -4.45
C VAL A 262 -20.29 30.41 -5.43
N THR A 263 -19.84 31.66 -5.58
CA THR A 263 -20.51 32.67 -6.40
C THR A 263 -20.10 32.60 -7.87
N ASP A 264 -18.78 32.60 -8.13
CA ASP A 264 -18.17 32.78 -9.46
C ASP A 264 -17.55 31.51 -10.03
N GLY A 265 -17.44 30.45 -9.24
CA GLY A 265 -16.74 29.22 -9.60
C GLY A 265 -15.24 29.26 -9.30
N PHE A 266 -14.57 28.15 -9.59
CA PHE A 266 -13.14 28.03 -9.38
C PHE A 266 -12.34 28.95 -10.32
N LYS A 267 -11.12 29.29 -9.90
CA LYS A 267 -10.12 29.98 -10.73
C LYS A 267 -8.81 29.21 -10.66
N LEU A 268 -8.08 29.14 -11.77
CA LEU A 268 -6.76 28.53 -11.77
C LEU A 268 -5.80 29.37 -10.92
N PRO A 269 -4.92 28.74 -10.11
CA PRO A 269 -3.99 29.47 -9.27
C PRO A 269 -2.89 30.13 -10.11
N SER A 270 -2.43 31.30 -9.67
CA SER A 270 -1.28 31.99 -10.28
C SER A 270 0.06 31.31 -9.99
N LYS A 271 0.14 30.56 -8.89
CA LYS A 271 1.32 29.76 -8.50
C LYS A 271 1.04 28.29 -8.67
N ALA A 272 1.97 27.57 -9.30
CA ALA A 272 1.87 26.13 -9.49
C ALA A 272 2.08 25.38 -8.16
N GLY A 273 1.26 24.36 -7.94
CA GLY A 273 1.50 23.36 -6.91
C GLY A 273 2.45 22.27 -7.39
N MET A 274 2.49 21.16 -6.65
CA MET A 274 3.36 20.02 -6.93
C MET A 274 3.10 19.34 -8.28
N TYR A 275 1.85 19.41 -8.76
CA TYR A 275 1.38 18.81 -10.00
C TYR A 275 0.98 19.87 -11.05
N GLY A 276 1.52 21.09 -10.95
CA GLY A 276 1.23 22.19 -11.87
C GLY A 276 0.16 23.18 -11.36
N PRO A 277 -0.19 24.19 -12.17
CA PRO A 277 -1.12 25.27 -11.84
C PRO A 277 -2.60 24.84 -12.01
N GLY A 278 -2.98 23.74 -11.38
CA GLY A 278 -4.36 23.22 -11.41
C GLY A 278 -5.12 23.44 -10.11
N ILE A 279 -6.38 23.00 -10.07
CA ILE A 279 -7.23 23.01 -8.88
C ILE A 279 -7.17 21.62 -8.24
N TYR A 280 -6.85 21.58 -6.95
CA TYR A 280 -6.57 20.35 -6.21
C TYR A 280 -7.79 19.91 -5.41
N PHE A 281 -8.07 18.61 -5.46
CA PHE A 281 -9.14 17.95 -4.75
C PHE A 281 -8.63 16.70 -4.04
N ALA A 282 -9.26 16.34 -2.93
CA ALA A 282 -8.92 15.16 -2.15
C ALA A 282 -10.12 14.21 -2.02
N THR A 283 -9.81 12.91 -1.89
CA THR A 283 -10.79 11.92 -1.44
C THR A 283 -11.09 12.09 0.05
N ASN A 284 -10.08 12.42 0.85
CA ASN A 284 -10.18 12.50 2.31
C ASN A 284 -10.57 13.91 2.77
N SER A 285 -11.65 14.00 3.56
CA SER A 285 -12.12 15.24 4.17
C SER A 285 -11.07 15.83 5.12
N SER A 286 -10.45 14.97 5.94
CA SER A 286 -9.41 15.40 6.88
C SER A 286 -8.12 15.89 6.21
N LYS A 287 -7.90 15.56 4.93
CA LYS A 287 -6.81 16.15 4.16
C LYS A 287 -7.13 17.59 3.81
N SER A 288 -8.31 17.82 3.25
CA SER A 288 -8.77 19.15 2.88
C SER A 288 -8.97 20.06 4.09
N SER A 289 -9.23 19.52 5.29
CA SER A 289 -9.45 20.32 6.50
C SER A 289 -8.18 20.90 7.13
N GLN A 290 -7.01 20.39 6.74
CA GLN A 290 -5.73 20.83 7.31
C GLN A 290 -5.56 22.35 7.15
N GLN A 291 -5.05 23.00 8.20
CA GLN A 291 -4.93 24.47 8.24
C GLN A 291 -4.14 25.06 7.08
N ILE A 292 -3.19 24.30 6.52
CA ILE A 292 -2.41 24.70 5.34
C ILE A 292 -3.29 25.00 4.13
N TYR A 293 -4.46 24.37 4.01
CA TYR A 293 -5.43 24.57 2.93
C TYR A 293 -6.56 25.50 3.35
N THR A 294 -7.18 25.26 4.52
CA THR A 294 -8.35 26.03 4.98
C THR A 294 -8.00 27.44 5.47
N LYS A 295 -6.73 27.70 5.81
CA LYS A 295 -6.28 28.98 6.36
C LYS A 295 -7.12 29.42 7.57
N GLY A 296 -7.57 28.46 8.38
CA GLY A 296 -8.37 28.72 9.58
C GLY A 296 -9.85 29.00 9.31
N SER A 297 -10.35 28.81 8.08
CA SER A 297 -11.76 29.03 7.74
C SER A 297 -12.71 28.06 8.45
N ASN A 298 -12.21 26.89 8.86
CA ASN A 298 -13.00 25.77 9.36
C ASN A 298 -14.19 25.41 8.45
N MET A 299 -13.99 25.55 7.15
CA MET A 299 -14.97 25.21 6.12
C MET A 299 -14.35 24.32 5.04
N LEU A 300 -15.15 23.39 4.54
CA LEU A 300 -14.83 22.56 3.37
C LEU A 300 -15.87 22.78 2.27
N LEU A 301 -15.43 22.65 1.03
CA LEU A 301 -16.32 22.45 -0.11
C LEU A 301 -16.39 20.96 -0.45
N LEU A 302 -17.61 20.45 -0.63
CA LEU A 302 -17.85 19.18 -1.31
C LEU A 302 -18.33 19.49 -2.74
N CYS A 303 -17.55 19.05 -3.71
CA CYS A 303 -17.73 19.41 -5.11
C CYS A 303 -18.02 18.17 -5.95
N GLU A 304 -18.83 18.33 -6.99
CA GLU A 304 -18.84 17.37 -8.09
C GLU A 304 -17.69 17.72 -9.05
N VAL A 305 -16.84 16.74 -9.32
CA VAL A 305 -15.62 16.90 -10.12
C VAL A 305 -15.61 15.88 -11.24
N LEU A 306 -15.62 16.37 -12.48
CA LEU A 306 -15.43 15.57 -13.68
C LEU A 306 -13.95 15.26 -13.88
N ILE A 307 -13.49 14.24 -13.16
CA ILE A 307 -12.10 13.76 -13.24
C ILE A 307 -11.81 13.05 -14.57
N GLY A 308 -12.84 12.50 -15.23
CA GLY A 308 -12.71 11.84 -16.52
C GLY A 308 -11.62 10.77 -16.57
N ARG A 309 -10.87 10.72 -17.68
CA ARG A 309 -9.72 9.84 -17.81
C ARG A 309 -8.52 10.47 -17.11
N THR A 310 -8.08 9.84 -16.01
CA THR A 310 -7.02 10.34 -15.14
C THR A 310 -5.64 9.86 -15.59
N LEU A 311 -4.66 10.74 -15.70
CA LEU A 311 -3.25 10.38 -15.86
C LEU A 311 -2.63 10.15 -14.48
N LYS A 312 -2.15 8.93 -14.22
CA LYS A 312 -1.49 8.59 -12.96
C LYS A 312 -0.09 9.24 -12.91
N VAL A 313 0.19 10.00 -11.85
CA VAL A 313 1.50 10.63 -11.59
C VAL A 313 2.01 10.25 -10.22
N THR A 314 3.20 9.66 -10.13
CA THR A 314 3.78 9.18 -8.85
C THR A 314 4.84 10.11 -8.27
N SER A 315 5.24 11.15 -9.00
CA SER A 315 6.22 12.15 -8.57
C SER A 315 5.73 13.55 -8.90
N ALA A 316 6.20 14.55 -8.17
CA ALA A 316 5.97 15.96 -8.49
C ALA A 316 6.28 16.26 -9.96
N THR A 317 5.37 16.98 -10.65
CA THR A 317 5.54 17.35 -12.06
C THR A 317 4.83 18.64 -12.39
N GLN A 318 5.46 19.51 -13.17
CA GLN A 318 4.84 20.73 -13.70
C GLN A 318 4.73 20.70 -15.23
N MET A 319 4.80 19.50 -15.82
CA MET A 319 4.75 19.31 -17.27
C MET A 319 3.41 19.77 -17.88
N TYR A 320 2.32 19.63 -17.14
CA TYR A 320 0.97 19.96 -17.60
C TYR A 320 0.51 21.25 -16.94
N LYS A 321 0.08 22.23 -17.75
CA LYS A 321 -0.31 23.56 -17.26
C LYS A 321 -1.75 23.92 -17.62
N SER A 322 -2.38 23.14 -18.49
CA SER A 322 -3.75 23.36 -18.95
C SER A 322 -4.46 22.04 -19.26
N HIS A 323 -5.79 22.05 -19.30
CA HIS A 323 -6.56 20.90 -19.74
C HIS A 323 -6.22 20.51 -21.20
N ALA A 324 -5.86 21.48 -22.05
CA ALA A 324 -5.43 21.21 -23.42
C ALA A 324 -4.17 20.34 -23.50
N ASP A 325 -3.24 20.47 -22.54
CA ASP A 325 -2.03 19.64 -22.50
C ASP A 325 -2.37 18.17 -22.21
N LEU A 326 -3.26 17.93 -21.26
CA LEU A 326 -3.73 16.57 -20.94
C LEU A 326 -4.58 15.99 -22.07
N LYS A 327 -5.43 16.81 -22.70
CA LYS A 327 -6.28 16.35 -23.80
C LYS A 327 -5.47 15.86 -25.00
N LYS A 328 -4.33 16.48 -25.31
CA LYS A 328 -3.42 16.03 -26.39
C LYS A 328 -2.94 14.59 -26.20
N ILE A 329 -2.79 14.15 -24.95
CA ILE A 329 -2.37 12.79 -24.60
C ILE A 329 -3.55 11.91 -24.15
N GLY A 330 -4.79 12.38 -24.34
CA GLY A 330 -6.01 11.61 -24.11
C GLY A 330 -6.47 11.54 -22.65
N TYR A 331 -6.11 12.52 -21.81
CA TYR A 331 -6.48 12.59 -20.40
C TYR A 331 -7.24 13.90 -20.06
N ASP A 332 -7.98 13.88 -18.96
CA ASP A 332 -8.81 14.97 -18.46
C ASP A 332 -8.24 15.63 -17.19
N SER A 333 -7.57 14.84 -16.37
CA SER A 333 -7.05 15.26 -15.07
C SER A 333 -5.83 14.45 -14.67
N LEU A 334 -5.12 14.91 -13.64
CA LEU A 334 -4.07 14.12 -12.99
C LEU A 334 -4.63 13.41 -11.76
N PHE A 335 -4.15 12.19 -11.53
CA PHE A 335 -4.35 11.44 -10.29
C PHE A 335 -3.00 11.12 -9.66
N ALA A 336 -2.76 11.70 -8.49
CA ALA A 336 -1.62 11.38 -7.66
C ALA A 336 -2.04 10.32 -6.64
N PRO A 337 -1.54 9.07 -6.73
CA PRO A 337 -1.93 8.02 -5.81
C PRO A 337 -1.22 8.19 -4.47
N ARG A 338 -1.91 7.73 -3.41
CA ARG A 338 -1.36 7.62 -2.05
C ARG A 338 -0.07 6.78 -2.01
N ASN A 339 0.71 6.95 -0.95
CA ASN A 339 1.94 6.22 -0.66
C ASN A 339 3.01 6.35 -1.76
N THR A 340 3.16 7.54 -2.35
CA THR A 340 4.17 7.83 -3.38
C THR A 340 5.30 8.75 -2.90
N LYS A 341 5.46 8.91 -1.58
CA LYS A 341 6.51 9.75 -0.99
C LYS A 341 7.93 9.32 -1.38
N SER A 342 8.17 8.01 -1.56
CA SER A 342 9.46 7.47 -2.02
C SER A 342 9.89 7.98 -3.39
N THR A 343 8.94 8.37 -4.25
CA THR A 343 9.19 8.97 -5.57
C THR A 343 8.94 10.48 -5.59
N GLY A 344 8.87 11.14 -4.43
CA GLY A 344 8.61 12.58 -4.33
C GLY A 344 7.16 12.98 -4.61
N GLY A 345 6.22 12.06 -4.41
CA GLY A 345 4.78 12.29 -4.53
C GLY A 345 4.08 12.62 -3.21
N VAL A 346 2.85 12.12 -3.07
CA VAL A 346 1.94 12.40 -1.94
C VAL A 346 1.79 11.19 -1.01
N LEU A 347 1.49 11.48 0.25
CA LEU A 347 1.11 10.45 1.22
C LEU A 347 -0.34 9.99 1.00
N PHE A 348 -1.25 10.95 0.82
CA PHE A 348 -2.67 10.71 0.53
C PHE A 348 -3.00 11.14 -0.89
N ASP A 349 -3.97 10.50 -1.54
CA ASP A 349 -4.26 10.77 -2.94
C ASP A 349 -4.77 12.20 -3.22
N GLU A 350 -4.51 12.68 -4.43
CA GLU A 350 -4.96 13.97 -4.96
C GLU A 350 -5.44 13.85 -6.40
N TYR A 351 -6.40 14.70 -6.74
CA TYR A 351 -6.87 14.91 -8.09
C TYR A 351 -6.60 16.35 -8.48
N VAL A 352 -6.10 16.57 -9.69
CA VAL A 352 -5.80 17.90 -10.20
C VAL A 352 -6.48 18.11 -11.55
N ILE A 353 -7.37 19.09 -11.61
CA ILE A 353 -8.03 19.53 -12.84
C ILE A 353 -7.40 20.84 -13.33
N PHE A 354 -7.48 21.10 -14.63
CA PHE A 354 -6.83 22.24 -15.27
C PHE A 354 -7.79 23.11 -16.08
N ASP A 355 -9.08 22.85 -15.96
CA ASP A 355 -10.15 23.73 -16.40
C ASP A 355 -11.13 23.92 -15.24
N PRO A 356 -11.42 25.14 -14.80
CA PRO A 356 -12.35 25.38 -13.70
C PRO A 356 -13.74 24.78 -13.89
N HIS A 357 -14.19 24.64 -15.14
CA HIS A 357 -15.49 24.08 -15.46
C HIS A 357 -15.54 22.55 -15.33
N GLN A 358 -14.42 21.90 -14.99
CA GLN A 358 -14.42 20.48 -14.59
C GLN A 358 -15.01 20.25 -13.19
N ALA A 359 -15.29 21.29 -12.40
CA ALA A 359 -15.84 21.14 -11.06
C ALA A 359 -16.95 22.15 -10.76
N VAL A 360 -17.95 21.71 -10.00
CA VAL A 360 -19.01 22.56 -9.46
C VAL A 360 -19.11 22.34 -7.95
N PRO A 361 -19.05 23.40 -7.12
CA PRO A 361 -19.25 23.28 -5.69
C PRO A 361 -20.72 22.99 -5.41
N GLN A 362 -21.01 21.99 -4.57
CA GLN A 362 -22.39 21.59 -4.26
C GLN A 362 -22.75 21.80 -2.79
N TYR A 363 -21.77 21.72 -1.88
CA TYR A 363 -22.01 22.00 -0.47
C TYR A 363 -20.86 22.78 0.18
N VAL A 364 -21.21 23.66 1.11
CA VAL A 364 -20.30 24.21 2.13
C VAL A 364 -20.54 23.44 3.42
N ILE A 365 -19.47 22.91 4.00
CA ILE A 365 -19.49 22.18 5.27
C ILE A 365 -18.73 23.02 6.29
N HIS A 366 -19.42 23.50 7.30
CA HIS A 366 -18.85 24.21 8.44
C HIS A 366 -18.58 23.21 9.55
N TYR A 367 -17.43 23.35 10.20
CA TYR A 367 -17.08 22.49 11.32
C TYR A 367 -16.39 23.28 12.43
N SER A 368 -16.38 22.71 13.63
CA SER A 368 -15.46 23.08 14.70
C SER A 368 -14.49 21.94 14.93
N ASN A 369 -13.24 22.27 15.26
CA ASN A 369 -12.28 21.27 15.69
C ASN A 369 -12.58 20.95 17.15
N LEU A 370 -13.07 19.74 17.42
CA LEU A 370 -13.19 19.25 18.79
C LEU A 370 -11.78 18.92 19.29
N ALA A 371 -11.34 19.58 20.36
CA ALA A 371 -10.11 19.18 21.06
C ALA A 371 -10.28 17.79 21.69
N GLU A 372 -11.49 17.46 22.13
CA GLU A 372 -11.91 16.16 22.65
C GLU A 372 -13.37 15.89 22.22
N LEU A 373 -13.74 14.62 22.02
CA LEU A 373 -15.15 14.26 21.85
C LEU A 373 -15.98 14.76 23.05
N PRO A 374 -17.23 15.22 22.85
CA PRO A 374 -17.99 15.82 23.93
C PRO A 374 -18.21 14.79 25.04
N VAL A 375 -18.04 15.24 26.28
CA VAL A 375 -18.11 14.41 27.48
C VAL A 375 -19.57 14.03 27.74
N MET A 376 -19.92 12.74 27.67
CA MET A 376 -21.30 12.29 27.96
C MET A 376 -21.52 12.19 29.47
N SER A 377 -22.59 12.80 29.99
CA SER A 377 -23.02 12.61 31.37
C SER A 377 -23.57 11.19 31.57
N LEU A 378 -23.20 10.54 32.67
CA LEU A 378 -23.81 9.27 33.08
C LEU A 378 -25.22 9.56 33.63
N PRO A 379 -26.28 8.86 33.18
CA PRO A 379 -27.55 8.91 33.85
C PRO A 379 -27.39 8.36 35.28
N PRO A 380 -28.24 8.81 36.23
CA PRO A 380 -28.17 8.35 37.62
C PRO A 380 -28.27 6.83 37.80
N SER A 381 -28.81 6.11 36.81
CA SER A 381 -29.01 4.66 36.79
C SER A 381 -27.90 3.87 36.09
N ALA A 382 -26.81 4.50 35.65
CA ALA A 382 -25.74 3.80 34.93
C ALA A 382 -24.93 2.87 35.85
N GLU A 383 -25.19 1.57 35.76
CA GLU A 383 -24.36 0.55 36.39
C GLU A 383 -22.94 0.54 35.78
N ASN A 384 -21.92 0.41 36.64
CA ASN A 384 -20.52 0.18 36.27
C ASN A 384 -19.85 1.26 35.38
N HIS A 385 -20.29 2.53 35.43
CA HIS A 385 -19.71 3.64 34.65
C HIS A 385 -19.82 3.47 33.12
N VAL A 386 -20.79 2.68 32.63
CA VAL A 386 -20.95 2.41 31.19
C VAL A 386 -22.17 3.11 30.61
N LEU A 387 -21.96 3.79 29.48
CA LEU A 387 -23.03 4.35 28.64
C LEU A 387 -23.20 3.51 27.38
N LYS A 388 -24.41 2.99 27.13
CA LYS A 388 -24.70 2.18 25.94
C LYS A 388 -25.26 3.05 24.83
N ILE A 389 -24.63 3.01 23.66
CA ILE A 389 -25.06 3.67 22.43
C ILE A 389 -25.47 2.57 21.44
N ARG A 390 -26.67 2.67 20.88
CA ARG A 390 -27.13 1.81 19.80
C ARG A 390 -27.28 2.63 18.52
N PRO A 391 -27.03 2.04 17.35
CA PRO A 391 -27.44 2.66 16.10
C PRO A 391 -28.96 2.74 16.09
N ASP A 392 -29.47 3.97 16.10
CA ASP A 392 -30.90 4.24 15.96
C ASP A 392 -31.17 4.78 14.56
N ARG A 393 -32.29 4.34 13.99
CA ARG A 393 -32.81 4.88 12.72
C ARG A 393 -33.30 6.32 12.91
N TYR A 394 -33.82 6.66 14.09
CA TYR A 394 -34.39 7.96 14.38
C TYR A 394 -33.46 8.70 15.34
N LYS A 395 -32.98 9.88 14.94
CA LYS A 395 -32.08 10.72 15.75
C LYS A 395 -32.90 11.86 16.37
N THR A 396 -32.76 12.08 17.68
CA THR A 396 -33.35 13.25 18.36
C THR A 396 -32.25 14.26 18.70
N ASP A 397 -32.58 15.54 18.91
CA ASP A 397 -31.62 16.60 19.23
C ASP A 397 -30.76 16.32 20.48
N SER A 398 -31.28 15.51 21.41
CA SER A 398 -30.56 15.07 22.62
C SER A 398 -29.44 14.04 22.35
N ASP A 399 -29.34 13.52 21.12
CA ASP A 399 -28.41 12.44 20.73
C ASP A 399 -27.20 12.90 19.91
N SER A 400 -27.00 14.20 19.66
CA SER A 400 -25.87 14.71 18.88
C SER A 400 -24.51 14.21 19.40
N CYS A 401 -24.34 14.14 20.72
CA CYS A 401 -23.13 13.62 21.35
C CYS A 401 -22.97 12.10 21.15
N LYS A 402 -24.04 11.30 21.33
CA LYS A 402 -24.00 9.85 21.09
C LYS A 402 -23.70 9.53 19.63
N ALA A 403 -24.26 10.32 18.70
CA ALA A 403 -24.00 10.20 17.28
C ALA A 403 -22.53 10.46 16.93
N LEU A 404 -21.90 11.47 17.55
CA LEU A 404 -20.47 11.75 17.37
C LEU A 404 -19.59 10.62 17.90
N HIS A 405 -19.85 10.12 19.12
CA HIS A 405 -19.12 8.97 19.66
C HIS A 405 -19.29 7.73 18.79
N PHE A 406 -20.51 7.42 18.35
CA PHE A 406 -20.76 6.30 17.46
C PHE A 406 -20.06 6.45 16.11
N ALA A 407 -20.10 7.63 15.49
CA ALA A 407 -19.44 7.91 14.22
C ALA A 407 -17.91 7.80 14.34
N SER A 408 -17.30 8.26 15.44
CA SER A 408 -15.88 8.07 15.70
C SER A 408 -15.51 6.59 15.80
N VAL A 409 -16.24 5.81 16.60
CA VAL A 409 -15.99 4.36 16.72
C VAL A 409 -16.20 3.66 15.37
N GLN A 410 -17.24 4.03 14.62
CA GLN A 410 -17.51 3.47 13.31
C GLN A 410 -16.40 3.79 12.30
N SER A 411 -15.84 5.00 12.33
CA SER A 411 -14.71 5.40 11.49
C SER A 411 -13.45 4.57 11.80
N GLU A 412 -13.10 4.41 13.08
CA GLU A 412 -11.97 3.57 13.50
C GLU A 412 -12.20 2.08 13.14
N TYR A 413 -13.41 1.58 13.36
CA TYR A 413 -13.78 0.18 13.10
C TYR A 413 -13.73 -0.19 11.61
N LEU A 414 -14.06 0.77 10.74
CA LEU A 414 -14.04 0.58 9.29
C LEU A 414 -12.67 0.84 8.65
N ARG A 415 -11.64 1.17 9.45
CA ARG A 415 -10.26 1.32 8.97
C ARG A 415 -9.70 -0.04 8.55
N ILE A 416 -9.83 -0.36 7.27
CA ILE A 416 -9.33 -1.59 6.65
C ILE A 416 -8.65 -1.28 5.31
N ASP A 417 -7.59 -2.03 5.02
CA ASP A 417 -6.95 -2.19 3.70
C ASP A 417 -7.82 -2.98 2.69
N GLY A 418 -9.08 -2.55 2.48
CA GLY A 418 -9.88 -2.99 1.34
C GLY A 418 -10.86 -4.17 1.52
N THR A 419 -11.11 -4.69 2.73
CA THR A 419 -11.99 -5.87 2.92
C THR A 419 -13.19 -5.60 3.83
N ILE A 420 -14.17 -4.82 3.33
CA ILE A 420 -15.34 -4.34 4.10
C ILE A 420 -16.30 -5.47 4.53
N LYS A 421 -16.34 -6.62 3.85
CA LYS A 421 -17.38 -7.64 4.06
C LYS A 421 -17.15 -8.58 5.25
N SER A 422 -15.94 -8.66 5.81
CA SER A 422 -15.59 -9.73 6.77
C SER A 422 -15.76 -9.38 8.26
N LEU A 423 -16.06 -8.13 8.63
CA LEU A 423 -16.10 -7.71 10.05
C LEU A 423 -17.52 -7.63 10.64
N GLY A 424 -18.56 -7.49 9.81
CA GLY A 424 -19.94 -7.25 10.28
C GLY A 424 -20.23 -5.77 10.51
N SER A 425 -21.46 -5.45 10.92
CA SER A 425 -21.86 -4.08 11.27
C SER A 425 -21.91 -3.90 12.78
N ILE A 426 -21.56 -2.71 13.28
CA ILE A 426 -21.67 -2.36 14.70
C ILE A 426 -23.15 -2.37 15.11
N THR A 427 -23.48 -3.11 16.16
CA THR A 427 -24.83 -3.20 16.74
C THR A 427 -24.99 -2.39 18.01
N GLU A 428 -23.89 -2.16 18.73
CA GLU A 428 -23.88 -1.42 20.00
C GLU A 428 -22.45 -0.96 20.30
N VAL A 429 -22.32 0.19 20.96
CA VAL A 429 -21.06 0.74 21.46
C VAL A 429 -21.26 1.06 22.93
N TRP A 430 -20.44 0.50 23.80
CA TRP A 430 -20.41 0.88 25.22
C TRP A 430 -19.27 1.87 25.44
N VAL A 431 -19.57 3.03 26.01
CA VAL A 431 -18.60 4.06 26.38
C VAL A 431 -18.27 3.91 27.86
N ASN A 432 -16.99 3.76 28.16
CA ASN A 432 -16.46 3.74 29.53
C ASN A 432 -16.32 5.17 30.06
N ARG A 433 -16.82 5.41 31.28
CA ARG A 433 -16.81 6.71 31.95
C ARG A 433 -16.20 6.60 33.35
N ASN A 434 -15.25 5.68 33.50
CA ASN A 434 -14.52 5.49 34.74
C ASN A 434 -13.57 6.66 34.99
N ALA A 435 -13.96 7.55 35.91
CA ALA A 435 -13.24 8.79 36.21
C ALA A 435 -11.80 8.54 36.70
N GLN A 436 -11.55 7.44 37.43
CA GLN A 436 -10.21 7.10 37.91
C GLN A 436 -9.29 6.77 36.74
N LEU A 437 -9.75 5.99 35.77
CA LEU A 437 -8.97 5.65 34.58
C LEU A 437 -8.69 6.89 33.73
N GLU A 438 -9.69 7.76 33.57
CA GLU A 438 -9.52 9.03 32.86
C GLU A 438 -8.48 9.93 33.55
N GLN A 439 -8.48 10.00 34.88
CA GLN A 439 -7.50 10.76 35.65
C GLN A 439 -6.08 10.18 35.53
N ASN A 440 -5.93 8.85 35.65
CA ASN A 440 -4.63 8.19 35.50
C ASN A 440 -4.04 8.44 34.11
N PHE A 441 -4.86 8.31 33.05
CA PHE A 441 -4.43 8.57 31.69
C PHE A 441 -4.02 10.03 31.49
N LYS A 442 -4.79 11.00 32.02
CA LYS A 442 -4.44 12.43 31.96
C LYS A 442 -3.15 12.75 32.70
N ALA A 443 -2.93 12.16 33.87
CA ALA A 443 -1.67 12.29 34.60
C ALA A 443 -0.50 11.74 33.78
N LYS A 444 -0.71 10.61 33.08
CA LYS A 444 0.31 10.04 32.19
C LYS A 444 0.59 10.91 30.96
N GLN A 445 -0.44 11.54 30.39
CA GLN A 445 -0.29 12.52 29.32
C GLN A 445 0.55 13.73 29.76
N GLU A 446 0.31 14.25 30.96
CA GLU A 446 1.10 15.35 31.51
C GLU A 446 2.56 14.93 31.76
N GLU A 447 2.80 13.72 32.26
CA GLU A 447 4.14 13.15 32.38
C GLU A 447 4.86 13.13 31.02
N PHE A 448 4.21 12.62 29.96
CA PHE A 448 4.80 12.54 28.63
C PHE A 448 4.98 13.91 27.99
N ARG A 449 4.05 14.85 28.22
CA ARG A 449 4.20 16.24 27.79
C ARG A 449 5.46 16.85 28.37
N ASN A 450 5.70 16.65 29.67
CA ASN A 450 6.88 17.17 30.35
C ASN A 450 8.17 16.45 29.90
N LYS A 451 8.10 15.14 29.65
CA LYS A 451 9.27 14.31 29.30
C LYS A 451 9.69 14.43 27.84
N TYR A 452 8.73 14.56 26.92
CA TYR A 452 8.93 14.44 25.48
C TYR A 452 8.41 15.63 24.67
N ASN A 453 7.79 16.62 25.32
CA ASN A 453 7.04 17.68 24.64
C ASN A 453 5.94 17.13 23.72
N SER A 454 5.34 16.00 24.09
CA SER A 454 4.26 15.34 23.36
C SER A 454 3.34 14.58 24.31
N ASP A 455 2.04 14.71 24.11
CA ASP A 455 0.95 14.01 24.81
C ASP A 455 -0.02 13.31 23.84
N CYS A 456 0.45 13.12 22.59
CA CYS A 456 -0.32 12.57 21.49
C CYS A 456 -0.65 11.09 21.70
N TRP A 457 -1.93 10.75 21.56
CA TRP A 457 -2.42 9.38 21.64
C TRP A 457 -3.03 8.95 20.30
N VAL A 458 -3.14 7.64 20.11
CA VAL A 458 -3.79 7.00 18.95
C VAL A 458 -4.98 6.15 19.41
N TYR A 459 -5.91 5.91 18.50
CA TYR A 459 -6.92 4.89 18.69
C TYR A 459 -6.36 3.52 18.29
N ALA A 460 -6.44 2.55 19.18
CA ALA A 460 -6.01 1.19 18.87
C ALA A 460 -6.94 0.15 19.52
N PHE A 461 -7.17 -0.93 18.79
CA PHE A 461 -8.03 -2.04 19.16
C PHE A 461 -7.29 -3.08 19.99
N HIS A 462 -7.97 -3.62 20.99
CA HIS A 462 -7.55 -4.80 21.75
C HIS A 462 -8.65 -5.86 21.72
N GLY A 463 -8.34 -7.06 21.23
CA GLY A 463 -9.23 -8.21 21.30
C GLY A 463 -8.99 -8.99 22.58
N THR A 464 -10.08 -9.41 23.23
CA THR A 464 -10.03 -10.18 24.46
C THR A 464 -11.33 -10.96 24.65
N ASN A 465 -11.47 -11.70 25.76
CA ASN A 465 -12.74 -12.32 26.12
C ASN A 465 -13.66 -11.36 26.90
N ARG A 466 -14.97 -11.61 26.90
CA ARG A 466 -15.97 -10.75 27.57
C ARG A 466 -15.65 -10.44 29.04
N ASN A 467 -15.25 -11.45 29.82
CA ASN A 467 -14.99 -11.27 31.25
C ASN A 467 -13.79 -10.35 31.49
N SER A 468 -12.74 -10.53 30.68
CA SER A 468 -11.58 -9.64 30.70
C SER A 468 -11.93 -8.23 30.25
N ALA A 469 -12.77 -8.06 29.21
CA ALA A 469 -13.25 -6.75 28.77
C ALA A 469 -13.98 -5.99 29.88
N ASP A 470 -14.87 -6.68 30.61
CA ASP A 470 -15.61 -6.07 31.73
C ASP A 470 -14.69 -5.69 32.90
N GLN A 471 -13.68 -6.50 33.19
CA GLN A 471 -12.67 -6.16 34.21
C GLN A 471 -11.79 -4.98 33.78
N ILE A 472 -11.36 -4.94 32.52
CA ILE A 472 -10.53 -3.84 31.98
C ILE A 472 -11.24 -2.50 32.11
N PHE A 473 -12.56 -2.45 31.88
CA PHE A 473 -13.35 -1.23 32.06
C PHE A 473 -13.37 -0.71 33.51
N LYS A 474 -13.28 -1.63 34.49
CA LYS A 474 -13.32 -1.31 35.92
C LYS A 474 -11.94 -0.97 36.49
N GLU A 475 -10.93 -1.76 36.12
CA GLU A 475 -9.64 -1.83 36.82
C GLU A 475 -8.43 -1.54 35.92
N ASN A 476 -8.66 -1.19 34.65
CA ASN A 476 -7.63 -1.10 33.60
C ASN A 476 -7.00 -2.46 33.23
N PHE A 477 -6.03 -2.42 32.32
CA PHE A 477 -5.26 -3.58 31.88
C PHE A 477 -4.29 -4.09 32.96
N ARG A 478 -4.11 -5.42 33.00
CA ARG A 478 -3.26 -6.13 33.96
C ARG A 478 -2.21 -6.94 33.23
N LEU A 479 -0.95 -6.51 33.32
CA LEU A 479 0.19 -7.16 32.65
C LEU A 479 0.40 -8.61 33.09
N ASP A 480 0.12 -8.91 34.35
CA ASP A 480 0.19 -10.26 34.92
C ASP A 480 -0.80 -11.25 34.28
N LYS A 481 -1.86 -10.74 33.63
CA LYS A 481 -2.84 -11.56 32.91
C LYS A 481 -2.50 -11.75 31.42
N CYS A 482 -1.45 -11.12 30.90
CA CYS A 482 -1.08 -11.17 29.48
C CYS A 482 -0.22 -12.41 29.18
N THR A 483 -0.78 -13.41 28.49
CA THR A 483 -0.11 -14.71 28.24
C THR A 483 0.58 -14.82 26.88
N ARG A 484 0.15 -14.07 25.86
CA ARG A 484 0.72 -14.08 24.50
C ARG A 484 1.64 -12.88 24.30
N GLN A 485 2.97 -13.09 24.25
CA GLN A 485 3.98 -12.02 24.26
C GLN A 485 5.05 -12.19 23.16
N ALA A 486 4.64 -12.42 21.92
CA ALA A 486 5.54 -12.73 20.79
C ALA A 486 6.59 -11.63 20.48
N TYR A 487 6.25 -10.37 20.73
CA TYR A 487 7.08 -9.19 20.43
C TYR A 487 7.59 -8.48 21.68
N GLY A 488 7.63 -9.19 22.81
CA GLY A 488 8.05 -8.69 24.11
C GLY A 488 6.92 -8.58 25.12
N ARG A 489 7.29 -8.33 26.38
CA ARG A 489 6.34 -8.22 27.49
C ARG A 489 5.54 -6.92 27.39
N GLY A 490 4.22 -7.05 27.27
CA GLY A 490 3.33 -5.90 27.26
C GLY A 490 1.89 -6.28 26.89
N ILE A 491 1.06 -5.25 26.78
CA ILE A 491 -0.33 -5.30 26.36
C ILE A 491 -0.35 -4.95 24.87
N TYR A 492 -1.00 -5.81 24.08
CA TYR A 492 -0.95 -5.74 22.63
C TYR A 492 -2.19 -5.02 22.10
N PHE A 493 -1.96 -4.07 21.20
CA PHE A 493 -2.99 -3.36 20.47
C PHE A 493 -2.70 -3.40 18.97
N SER A 494 -3.70 -3.11 18.16
CA SER A 494 -3.54 -2.86 16.73
C SER A 494 -4.39 -1.68 16.30
N GLU A 495 -3.87 -0.83 15.43
CA GLU A 495 -4.67 0.25 14.81
C GLU A 495 -5.71 -0.32 13.81
N PHE A 496 -5.66 -1.63 13.54
CA PHE A 496 -6.56 -2.32 12.64
C PHE A 496 -7.46 -3.34 13.35
N THR A 497 -8.77 -3.21 13.15
CA THR A 497 -9.75 -4.13 13.74
C THR A 497 -9.55 -5.58 13.32
N HIS A 498 -9.16 -5.83 12.05
CA HIS A 498 -9.02 -7.18 11.52
C HIS A 498 -7.89 -7.99 12.17
N ILE A 499 -6.92 -7.34 12.81
CA ILE A 499 -5.86 -7.99 13.58
C ILE A 499 -6.38 -8.32 14.98
N SER A 500 -6.95 -7.33 15.68
CA SER A 500 -7.38 -7.51 17.06
C SER A 500 -8.57 -8.47 17.22
N LYS A 501 -9.43 -8.63 16.21
CA LYS A 501 -10.60 -9.52 16.30
C LYS A 501 -10.25 -11.01 16.53
N ASP A 502 -9.04 -11.45 16.21
CA ASP A 502 -8.66 -12.87 16.29
C ASP A 502 -8.15 -13.25 17.70
N TYR A 503 -8.25 -12.33 18.67
CA TYR A 503 -7.75 -12.51 20.04
C TYR A 503 -8.86 -12.71 21.09
N GLY A 504 -10.13 -12.78 20.66
CA GLY A 504 -11.25 -13.14 21.51
C GLY A 504 -12.60 -12.62 21.01
N ASP A 505 -13.64 -12.86 21.81
CA ASP A 505 -15.04 -12.57 21.46
C ASP A 505 -15.53 -11.19 21.91
N ALA A 506 -14.63 -10.34 22.41
CA ALA A 506 -14.86 -8.96 22.78
C ALA A 506 -13.78 -8.05 22.19
N LEU A 507 -14.21 -6.89 21.69
CA LEU A 507 -13.34 -5.90 21.07
C LEU A 507 -13.40 -4.58 21.84
N LEU A 508 -12.24 -4.12 22.30
CA LEU A 508 -12.07 -2.82 22.94
C LEU A 508 -11.39 -1.86 21.97
N LEU A 509 -11.82 -0.60 21.97
CA LEU A 509 -11.14 0.50 21.31
C LEU A 509 -10.63 1.46 22.40
N CYS A 510 -9.32 1.59 22.45
CA CYS A 510 -8.62 2.32 23.50
C CYS A 510 -7.93 3.55 22.94
N ARG A 511 -7.80 4.60 23.75
CA ARG A 511 -6.75 5.61 23.54
C ARG A 511 -5.46 5.03 24.09
N VAL A 512 -4.44 4.98 23.25
CA VAL A 512 -3.12 4.48 23.61
C VAL A 512 -2.13 5.60 23.41
N LEU A 513 -1.34 5.88 24.44
CA LEU A 513 -0.30 6.91 24.46
C LEU A 513 1.05 6.25 24.13
N PRO A 514 1.55 6.31 22.87
CA PRO A 514 2.71 5.53 22.46
C PRO A 514 4.02 6.03 23.06
N GLY A 515 4.12 7.34 23.34
CA GLY A 515 5.34 7.95 23.86
C GLY A 515 6.51 7.80 22.89
N ARG A 516 7.69 7.42 23.40
CA ARG A 516 8.85 7.12 22.56
C ARG A 516 8.73 5.70 22.00
N GLU A 517 8.49 5.60 20.70
CA GLU A 517 8.35 4.32 20.00
C GLU A 517 9.69 3.74 19.54
N VAL A 518 9.77 2.40 19.49
CA VAL A 518 10.87 1.65 18.86
C VAL A 518 10.30 0.54 17.98
N ASP A 519 10.89 0.28 16.82
CA ASP A 519 10.46 -0.84 16.00
C ASP A 519 11.00 -2.18 16.52
N TYR A 520 10.22 -3.23 16.36
CA TYR A 520 10.65 -4.59 16.65
C TYR A 520 11.68 -5.09 15.62
N PRO A 521 12.75 -5.80 16.03
CA PRO A 521 13.09 -6.14 17.42
C PRO A 521 13.75 -4.97 18.16
N PRO A 522 13.34 -4.69 19.42
CA PRO A 522 13.93 -3.61 20.20
C PRO A 522 15.37 -3.94 20.62
N PRO A 523 16.21 -2.92 20.94
CA PRO A 523 17.59 -3.13 21.38
C PRO A 523 17.66 -3.94 22.69
N PRO A 524 18.52 -4.98 22.79
CA PRO A 524 18.49 -5.96 23.88
C PRO A 524 18.82 -5.42 25.28
N ASN A 525 19.44 -4.24 25.41
CA ASN A 525 19.95 -3.70 26.70
C ASN A 525 19.42 -2.29 27.06
N LYS A 526 18.31 -1.83 26.45
CA LYS A 526 17.78 -0.47 26.68
C LYS A 526 16.26 -0.40 26.91
N PRO A 527 15.68 -1.22 27.81
CA PRO A 527 14.23 -1.22 28.05
C PRO A 527 13.70 0.10 28.65
N ALA A 528 14.56 0.95 29.21
CA ALA A 528 14.18 2.26 29.76
C ALA A 528 14.15 3.39 28.70
N GLU A 529 14.49 3.12 27.43
CA GLU A 529 14.60 4.15 26.39
C GLU A 529 13.36 4.29 25.50
N TYR A 530 12.34 3.45 25.67
CA TYR A 530 11.12 3.49 24.86
C TYR A 530 9.90 3.13 25.71
N ASP A 531 8.73 3.66 25.33
CA ASP A 531 7.45 3.43 26.01
C ASP A 531 6.50 2.54 25.20
N CYS A 532 6.84 2.27 23.93
CA CYS A 532 6.07 1.41 23.03
C CYS A 532 6.99 0.66 22.05
N VAL A 533 6.72 -0.64 21.84
CA VAL A 533 7.30 -1.41 20.73
C VAL A 533 6.29 -1.49 19.59
N ARG A 534 6.73 -1.06 18.40
CA ARG A 534 5.94 -1.08 17.17
C ARG A 534 6.36 -2.23 16.26
N VAL A 535 5.38 -3.03 15.85
CA VAL A 535 5.56 -4.07 14.83
C VAL A 535 4.91 -3.57 13.54
N ARG A 536 5.73 -3.27 12.53
CA ARG A 536 5.27 -2.76 11.23
C ARG A 536 5.16 -3.89 10.21
N ASP A 537 4.22 -3.73 9.28
CA ASP A 537 4.37 -4.34 7.96
C ASP A 537 5.29 -3.44 7.11
N SER A 538 6.11 -4.05 6.26
CA SER A 538 7.06 -3.43 5.33
C SER A 538 6.46 -2.40 4.36
N SER A 539 5.14 -2.19 4.36
CA SER A 539 4.39 -1.42 3.36
C SER A 539 3.49 -0.30 3.91
N SER A 540 3.39 -0.09 5.24
CA SER A 540 2.48 0.93 5.81
C SER A 540 3.11 1.74 6.96
N ASP A 541 2.68 2.99 7.10
CA ASP A 541 3.04 3.88 8.23
C ASP A 541 2.29 3.53 9.54
N TYR A 542 1.31 2.63 9.48
CA TYR A 542 0.55 2.14 10.63
C TYR A 542 1.20 0.93 11.30
N SER A 543 0.86 0.74 12.57
CA SER A 543 1.37 -0.37 13.38
C SER A 543 0.40 -1.54 13.32
N ASN A 544 0.88 -2.67 12.78
CA ASN A 544 0.15 -3.94 12.89
C ASN A 544 -0.02 -4.32 14.35
N MET A 545 1.01 -4.08 15.17
CA MET A 545 0.92 -4.21 16.62
C MET A 545 1.67 -3.10 17.35
N LEU A 546 1.04 -2.59 18.42
CA LEU A 546 1.63 -1.74 19.44
C LEU A 546 1.71 -2.54 20.75
N VAL A 547 2.89 -2.64 21.34
CA VAL A 547 3.11 -3.31 22.63
C VAL A 547 3.40 -2.28 23.70
N ILE A 548 2.52 -2.19 24.69
CA ILE A 548 2.54 -1.17 25.74
C ILE A 548 2.81 -1.83 27.10
N SER A 549 3.80 -1.33 27.82
CA SER A 549 4.25 -1.92 29.09
C SER A 549 3.74 -1.21 30.34
N ASN A 550 3.10 -0.04 30.22
CA ASN A 550 2.46 0.63 31.36
C ASN A 550 0.95 0.79 31.10
N PRO A 551 0.07 0.20 31.95
CA PRO A 551 -1.38 0.33 31.82
C PRO A 551 -1.89 1.78 31.84
N ASP A 552 -1.21 2.71 32.52
CA ASP A 552 -1.63 4.11 32.59
C ASP A 552 -1.43 4.87 31.26
N GLN A 553 -0.69 4.29 30.31
CA GLN A 553 -0.65 4.77 28.91
C GLN A 553 -1.93 4.43 28.13
N ILE A 554 -2.87 3.72 28.74
CA ILE A 554 -4.04 3.17 28.04
C ILE A 554 -5.31 3.62 28.76
N LEU A 555 -6.24 4.16 27.97
CA LEU A 555 -7.61 4.40 28.41
C LEU A 555 -8.56 3.52 27.58
N PRO A 556 -9.20 2.50 28.18
CA PRO A 556 -10.23 1.72 27.50
C PRO A 556 -11.51 2.55 27.36
N VAL A 557 -11.74 3.17 26.19
CA VAL A 557 -12.84 4.12 25.97
C VAL A 557 -14.10 3.42 25.50
N TYR A 558 -13.99 2.48 24.56
CA TYR A 558 -15.16 1.84 23.97
C TYR A 558 -15.06 0.32 23.97
N ARG A 559 -16.22 -0.33 24.10
CA ARG A 559 -16.41 -1.74 23.76
C ARG A 559 -17.38 -1.81 22.59
N VAL A 560 -16.96 -2.50 21.54
CA VAL A 560 -17.66 -2.53 20.25
C VAL A 560 -18.35 -3.88 20.09
N PHE A 561 -19.65 -3.85 19.83
CA PHE A 561 -20.47 -5.03 19.55
C PHE A 561 -20.85 -5.03 18.07
N THR A 562 -20.81 -6.20 17.44
CA THR A 562 -21.04 -6.32 16.00
C THR A 562 -21.97 -7.49 15.69
N THR A 563 -22.54 -7.51 14.49
CA THR A 563 -23.43 -8.59 14.02
C THR A 563 -22.72 -9.92 13.90
N ILE A 564 -21.40 -9.92 13.70
CA ILE A 564 -20.57 -11.12 13.64
C ILE A 564 -19.91 -11.31 15.00
N LYS A 565 -20.09 -12.50 15.61
CA LYS A 565 -19.34 -12.85 16.81
C LYS A 565 -17.90 -13.15 16.39
N PHE A 566 -16.94 -12.43 16.96
CA PHE A 566 -15.53 -12.74 16.79
C PHE A 566 -15.23 -14.13 17.39
N THR A 567 -14.46 -14.94 16.67
CA THR A 567 -14.14 -16.32 17.03
C THR A 567 -12.96 -16.37 18.01
N GLN A 568 -12.91 -17.44 18.82
CA GLN A 568 -11.87 -17.67 19.82
C GLN A 568 -10.68 -18.46 19.27
#